data_AF-W2TAI7-F1
#
_entry.id   AF-W2TAI7-F1
#
_cell.length_a   1.000
_cell.length_b   1.000
_cell.length_c   1.000
_cell.angle_alpha   90.00
_cell.angle_beta   90.00
_cell.angle_gamma   90.00
#
_symmetry.space_group_name_H-M   'P 1'
#
loop_
_entity.id
_entity.type
_entity.pdbx_description
1 polymer ?
#
loop_
_entity_poly.entity_id
_entity_poly.type
_entity_poly.pdbx_seq_one_letter_code
_entity_poly.pdbx_strand_id
1 'polypeptide(L)' 'MRGTDHDNMCRFIGLCMDAPELLSVWRYCARSSLKDVIERGSLQMDWFFKYSLIRDITEVHEHNS' A
#
# COMPACT_ATOMS: atom_id res chain seq x y z
N MET A 1 8.43 11.58 -3.08
CA MET A 1 8.57 10.11 -3.03
C MET A 1 9.81 9.62 -2.26
N ARG A 2 10.95 10.34 -2.24
CA ARG A 2 12.08 9.98 -1.36
C ARG A 2 11.83 10.19 0.15
N GLY A 3 10.78 10.92 0.53
CA GLY A 3 10.38 11.16 1.93
C GLY A 3 9.15 10.36 2.39
N THR A 4 8.67 9.40 1.59
CA THR A 4 7.47 8.61 1.87
C THR A 4 7.84 7.13 2.06
N ASP A 5 8.89 6.87 2.84
CA ASP A 5 9.25 5.53 3.30
C ASP A 5 8.51 5.30 4.62
N HIS A 6 7.32 4.70 4.54
CA HIS A 6 6.48 4.39 5.68
C HIS A 6 6.10 2.91 5.60
N ASP A 7 6.07 2.21 6.74
CA ASP A 7 5.79 0.77 6.77
C ASP A 7 4.41 0.42 6.19
N ASN A 8 3.47 1.36 6.23
CA ASN A 8 2.11 1.21 5.66
C ASN A 8 1.98 1.62 4.18
N MET A 9 3.07 2.03 3.51
CA MET A 9 3.05 2.41 2.10
C MET A 9 3.89 1.46 1.23
N CYS A 10 3.38 1.13 0.04
CA CYS A 10 4.18 0.37 -0.94
C CYS A 10 5.39 1.20 -1.37
N ARG A 11 6.58 0.76 -0.96
CA ARG A 11 7.83 1.46 -1.24
C ARG A 11 8.05 1.59 -2.74
N PHE A 12 8.22 2.83 -3.18
CA PHE A 12 8.65 3.14 -4.53
C PHE A 12 10.15 2.89 -4.69
N ILE A 13 10.53 2.19 -5.76
CA ILE A 13 11.93 1.81 -6.02
C ILE A 13 12.54 2.76 -7.05
N GLY A 14 11.84 3.02 -8.16
CA GLY A 14 12.35 3.90 -9.22
C GLY A 14 11.51 3.90 -10.49
N LEU A 15 11.83 4.80 -11.41
CA LEU A 15 11.26 4.86 -12.76
C LEU A 15 12.33 4.44 -13.77
N CYS A 16 11.94 3.67 -14.78
CA CYS A 16 12.72 3.52 -16.00
C CYS A 16 12.17 4.49 -17.03
N MET A 17 13.02 5.41 -17.50
CA MET A 17 12.67 6.40 -18.54
C MET A 17 13.24 6.04 -19.91
N ASP A 18 14.15 5.06 -19.96
CA ASP A 18 14.84 4.63 -21.19
C ASP A 18 14.03 3.58 -21.98
N ALA A 19 12.91 3.12 -21.44
CA ALA A 19 12.01 2.19 -22.11
C ALA A 19 11.06 2.93 -23.06
N PRO A 20 10.52 2.26 -24.11
CA PRO A 20 9.54 2.86 -25.03
C PRO A 20 8.29 3.40 -24.32
N GLU A 21 7.99 2.85 -23.15
CA GLU A 21 6.91 3.27 -22.27
C GLU A 21 7.47 3.59 -20.87
N LEU A 22 6.90 4.60 -20.21
CA LEU A 22 7.27 4.96 -18.85
C LEU A 22 6.94 3.80 -17.89
N LEU A 23 7.96 3.26 -17.24
CA LEU A 23 7.80 2.11 -16.35
C LEU A 23 8.10 2.51 -14.91
N SER A 24 7.18 2.18 -13.99
CA SER A 24 7.35 2.43 -12.55
C SER A 24 7.58 1.13 -11.79
N VAL A 25 8.57 1.13 -10.92
CA VAL A 25 8.98 -0.04 -10.13
C VAL A 25 8.65 0.18 -8.65
N TRP A 26 7.95 -0.78 -8.08
CA TRP A 26 7.44 -0.76 -6.71
C TRP A 26 7.82 -2.06 -6.00
N ARG A 27 7.96 -2.03 -4.67
CA ARG A 27 8.18 -3.26 -3.88
C ARG A 27 6.98 -4.19 -4.03
N TYR A 28 7.26 -5.46 -4.33
CA TYR A 28 6.22 -6.49 -4.39
C TYR A 28 5.67 -6.80 -2.99
N CYS A 29 4.35 -6.72 -2.85
CA CYS A 29 3.62 -7.15 -1.66
C CYS A 29 3.04 -8.55 -1.91
N ALA A 30 3.53 -9.54 -1.18
CA ALA A 30 3.10 -10.94 -1.34
C ALA A 30 1.65 -11.20 -0.90
N ARG A 31 1.07 -10.30 -0.09
CA ARG A 31 -0.37 -10.26 0.15
C ARG A 31 -1.01 -9.58 -1.06
N SER A 32 -1.99 -10.24 -1.67
CA SER A 32 -2.78 -9.71 -2.80
C SER A 32 -3.27 -8.27 -2.52
N SER A 33 -3.73 -7.56 -3.55
CA SER A 33 -4.17 -6.18 -3.35
C SER A 33 -5.27 -6.10 -2.27
N LEU A 34 -5.37 -4.96 -1.59
CA LEU A 34 -6.41 -4.77 -0.57
C LEU A 34 -7.81 -5.02 -1.16
N LYS A 35 -8.02 -4.66 -2.44
CA LYS A 35 -9.22 -4.99 -3.19
C LYS A 35 -9.46 -6.50 -3.26
N ASP A 36 -8.45 -7.27 -3.65
CA ASP A 36 -8.56 -8.74 -3.73
C ASP A 36 -8.87 -9.35 -2.36
N VAL A 37 -8.29 -8.82 -1.28
CA VAL A 37 -8.54 -9.29 0.09
C VAL A 37 -9.97 -9.02 0.51
N ILE A 38 -10.50 -7.84 0.19
CA ILE A 38 -11.89 -7.45 0.51
C ILE A 38 -12.88 -8.25 -0.34
N GLU A 39 -12.64 -8.39 -1.65
CA GLU A 39 -13.52 -9.11 -2.59
C GLU A 39 -13.58 -10.61 -2.28
N ARG A 40 -12.47 -11.22 -1.86
CA ARG A 40 -12.43 -12.66 -1.56
C ARG A 40 -13.15 -13.02 -0.26
N GLY A 41 -13.36 -12.07 0.65
CA GLY A 41 -14.08 -12.27 1.92
C GLY A 41 -13.52 -13.39 2.82
N SER A 42 -12.32 -13.89 2.52
CA SER A 42 -11.76 -15.09 3.14
C SER A 42 -11.04 -14.81 4.45
N LEU A 43 -10.70 -13.55 4.73
CA LEU A 43 -10.34 -13.13 6.08
C LEU A 43 -11.64 -12.96 6.88
N GLN A 44 -11.67 -13.50 8.10
CA GLN A 44 -12.61 -13.07 9.13
C GLN A 44 -12.35 -11.58 9.37
N MET A 45 -12.97 -10.70 8.57
CA MET A 45 -12.92 -9.25 8.74
C MET A 45 -13.81 -8.87 9.89
N ASP A 46 -13.42 -9.27 11.09
CA ASP A 46 -14.05 -8.81 12.31
C ASP A 46 -13.90 -7.28 12.41
N TRP A 47 -14.67 -6.69 13.33
CA TRP A 47 -14.67 -5.25 13.51
C TRP A 47 -13.29 -4.70 13.90
N PHE A 48 -12.51 -5.48 14.64
CA PHE A 48 -11.19 -5.08 15.11
C PHE A 48 -10.19 -4.99 13.94
N PHE A 49 -10.16 -5.97 13.04
CA PHE A 49 -9.32 -5.97 11.85
C PHE A 49 -9.67 -4.81 10.91
N LYS A 50 -10.98 -4.55 10.71
CA LYS A 50 -11.45 -3.40 9.93
C LYS A 50 -10.98 -2.08 10.55
N TYR A 51 -11.10 -1.94 11.87
CA TYR A 51 -10.67 -0.76 12.58
C TYR A 51 -9.15 -0.55 12.49
N SER A 52 -8.35 -1.60 12.70
CA SER A 52 -6.89 -1.56 12.53
C SER A 52 -6.50 -1.16 11.11
N LEU A 53 -7.16 -1.72 10.09
CA LEU A 53 -6.90 -1.39 8.69
C LEU A 53 -7.19 0.09 8.39
N ILE A 54 -8.33 0.62 8.87
CA ILE A 54 -8.68 2.03 8.68
C ILE A 54 -7.65 2.92 9.37
N ARG A 55 -7.26 2.59 10.61
CA ARG A 55 -6.25 3.35 11.36
C ARG A 55 -4.91 3.37 10.64
N ASP A 56 -4.43 2.22 10.18
CA ASP A 56 -3.16 2.11 9.45
C ASP A 56 -3.15 2.95 8.16
N ILE A 57 -4.31 3.09 7.49
CA ILE A 57 -4.49 3.96 6.32
C ILE A 57 -4.50 5.44 6.73
N THR A 58 -5.16 5.80 7.82
CA THR A 58 -5.25 7.20 8.28
C THR A 58 -3.95 7.72 8.90
N GLU A 59 -3.16 6.87 9.57
CA GLU A 59 -1.88 7.26 10.16
C GLU A 59 -0.87 7.76 9.10
N VAL A 60 -0.98 7.30 7.84
CA VAL A 60 -0.18 7.81 6.72
C VAL A 60 -0.42 9.30 6.47
N HIS A 61 -1.58 9.85 6.86
CA HIS A 61 -1.92 11.26 6.65
C HIS A 61 -1.49 12.20 7.80
N GLU A 62 -1.17 11.70 9.00
CA GLU A 62 -0.92 12.56 10.17
C GLU A 62 0.55 12.99 10.34
N HIS A 63 1.50 12.38 9.64
CA HIS A 63 2.91 12.75 9.72
C HIS A 63 3.37 13.88 8.78
N ASN A 64 2.44 14.62 8.16
CA ASN A 64 2.75 15.74 7.28
C ASN A 64 2.02 17.04 7.66
N SER A 65 2.03 17.37 8.96
CA SER A 65 1.71 18.70 9.51
C SER A 65 2.88 19.25 10.31
#